data_AF-A0A7S0DLD0-F1
#
_entry.id   AF-A0A7S0DLD0-F1
#
_cell.length_a   1.000
_cell.length_b   1.000
_cell.length_c   1.000
_cell.angle_alpha   90.00
_cell.angle_beta   90.00
_cell.angle_gamma   90.00
#
_symmetry.space_group_name_H-M   'P 1'
#
loop_
_entity.id
_entity.type
_entity.pdbx_description
1 polymer ?
#
loop_
_entity_poly.entity_id
_entity_poly.type
_entity_poly.pdbx_seq_one_letter_code
_entity_poly.pdbx_strand_id
1 'polypeptide(L)'
;MANRPSGSTRTHGERKSKAHDKLSQPIVITVEWLRLWGYLAFWAMVIVCVVLTLIFGTKDLDNSVVKFVFGYNNICVYWDYPPSAYIAPIFYSFIMSIFLSWHIAFWLRLRSQASNGGISLWLFRLLTGMKVFEVIVLLCFSLTLAVDPEDEEGHDNKVDEKVYIHVFPFIGLQLGLVSMAISSTIHGVQTGYWENMGFGKWTVRGVIVYCVIFALIVGYKIPTSINYMLEGRWFERTEALGRLSHGVDVLFLLFAGVAPMLKTMYLLYYKRNQLSVIVIDLATVSKEATERYRKTNRATNDSLGAQGTELRDTIDIELKAP
;
A
#
# COMPACT_ATOMS: atom_id res chain seq x y z
N MET A 1 61.03 -25.53 35.78
CA MET A 1 59.90 -24.69 36.21
C MET A 1 59.09 -24.32 34.98
N ALA A 2 57.93 -24.96 34.77
CA ALA A 2 57.03 -24.62 33.68
C ALA A 2 55.59 -24.84 34.17
N ASN A 3 54.91 -23.75 34.52
CA ASN A 3 53.51 -23.76 34.94
C ASN A 3 52.62 -23.96 33.71
N ARG A 4 51.97 -25.13 33.61
CA ARG A 4 50.89 -25.36 32.64
C ARG A 4 49.61 -24.66 33.12
N PRO A 5 48.94 -23.84 32.29
CA PRO A 5 47.67 -23.23 32.65
C PRO A 5 46.57 -24.30 32.70
N SER A 6 45.81 -24.30 33.80
CA SER A 6 44.66 -25.16 34.01
C SER A 6 43.58 -24.87 32.96
N GLY A 7 43.16 -25.92 32.25
CA GLY A 7 42.13 -25.85 31.23
C GLY A 7 40.78 -25.45 31.82
N SER A 8 40.31 -24.27 31.45
CA SER A 8 38.94 -23.80 31.69
C SER A 8 37.96 -24.65 30.90
N THR A 9 37.26 -25.55 31.59
CA THR A 9 36.09 -26.27 31.09
C THR A 9 34.94 -25.27 30.89
N ARG A 10 34.87 -24.65 29.71
CA ARG A 10 33.69 -23.91 29.25
C ARG A 10 32.50 -24.87 29.21
N THR A 11 31.59 -24.72 30.15
CA THR A 11 30.42 -25.58 30.31
C THR A 11 29.47 -25.39 29.11
N HIS A 12 28.93 -26.50 28.62
CA HIS A 12 28.11 -26.56 27.40
C HIS A 12 26.82 -25.70 27.47
N GLY A 13 26.44 -25.25 28.68
CA GLY A 13 25.27 -24.39 28.95
C GLY A 13 25.39 -22.95 28.45
N GLU A 14 26.58 -22.34 28.48
CA GLU A 14 26.76 -20.95 28.02
C GLU A 14 26.54 -20.77 26.50
N ARG A 15 26.75 -21.83 25.70
CA ARG A 15 26.54 -21.78 24.25
C ARG A 15 25.06 -21.79 23.85
N LYS A 16 24.18 -22.44 24.62
CA LYS A 16 22.73 -22.44 24.32
C LYS A 16 22.08 -21.10 24.69
N SER A 17 22.55 -20.45 25.75
CA SER A 17 22.05 -19.12 26.16
C SER A 17 22.31 -18.05 25.10
N LYS A 18 23.53 -17.96 24.54
CA LYS A 18 23.86 -16.94 23.53
C LYS A 18 23.15 -17.11 22.18
N ALA A 19 22.74 -18.34 21.84
CA ALA A 19 21.97 -18.58 20.62
C ALA A 19 20.52 -18.11 20.76
N HIS A 20 19.94 -18.22 21.95
CA HIS A 20 18.58 -17.73 22.24
C HIS A 20 18.50 -16.20 22.27
N ASP A 21 19.57 -15.52 22.74
CA ASP A 21 19.63 -14.05 22.80
C ASP A 21 19.79 -13.37 21.43
N LYS A 22 20.27 -14.08 20.39
CA LYS A 22 20.40 -13.50 19.04
C LYS A 22 19.09 -13.47 18.25
N LEU A 23 18.11 -14.30 18.62
CA LEU A 23 16.81 -14.41 17.94
C LEU A 23 15.75 -13.43 18.47
N SER A 24 16.05 -12.64 19.51
CA SER A 24 15.11 -11.72 20.16
C SER A 24 15.28 -10.25 19.75
N GLN A 25 16.07 -9.94 18.73
CA GLN A 25 16.24 -8.55 18.29
C GLN A 25 14.91 -8.03 17.71
N PRO A 26 14.41 -6.87 18.17
CA PRO A 26 13.14 -6.34 17.70
C PRO A 26 13.24 -5.91 16.23
N ILE A 27 12.20 -6.20 15.45
CA ILE A 27 12.12 -5.73 14.06
C ILE A 27 11.69 -4.26 14.08
N VAL A 28 12.55 -3.38 13.57
CA VAL A 28 12.29 -1.93 13.49
C VAL A 28 11.92 -1.56 12.06
N ILE A 29 10.67 -1.13 11.86
CA ILE A 29 10.13 -0.75 10.55
C ILE A 29 9.92 0.76 10.51
N THR A 30 10.53 1.44 9.53
CA THR A 30 10.21 2.84 9.21
C THR A 30 9.25 2.85 8.04
N VAL A 31 8.04 3.37 8.24
CA VAL A 31 6.98 3.38 7.22
C VAL A 31 7.41 4.16 5.97
N GLU A 32 8.17 5.23 6.16
CA GLU A 32 8.67 6.10 5.09
C GLU A 32 9.63 5.35 4.14
N TRP A 33 10.42 4.38 4.62
CA TRP A 33 11.26 3.55 3.74
C TRP A 33 10.42 2.71 2.79
N LEU A 34 9.37 2.04 3.28
CA LEU A 34 8.46 1.25 2.44
C LEU A 34 7.81 2.12 1.36
N ARG A 35 7.38 3.34 1.72
CA ARG A 35 6.81 4.29 0.75
C ARG A 35 7.82 4.66 -0.34
N LEU A 36 9.07 4.98 0.04
CA LEU A 36 10.12 5.32 -0.92
C LEU A 36 10.40 4.16 -1.87
N TRP A 37 10.57 2.94 -1.33
CA TRP A 37 10.79 1.74 -2.16
C TRP A 37 9.65 1.48 -3.12
N GLY A 38 8.39 1.69 -2.72
CA GLY A 38 7.23 1.58 -3.59
C GLY A 38 7.29 2.55 -4.78
N TYR A 39 7.63 3.82 -4.53
CA TYR A 39 7.78 4.81 -5.61
C TYR A 39 8.99 4.55 -6.50
N LEU A 40 10.13 4.14 -5.93
CA LEU A 40 11.31 3.79 -6.72
C LEU A 40 11.04 2.59 -7.63
N ALA A 41 10.37 1.56 -7.12
CA ALA A 41 9.96 0.40 -7.91
C ALA A 41 8.96 0.78 -9.01
N PHE A 42 8.01 1.68 -8.72
CA PHE A 42 7.10 2.23 -9.73
C PHE A 42 7.84 2.96 -10.85
N TRP A 43 8.76 3.88 -10.52
CA TRP A 43 9.53 4.59 -11.55
C TRP A 43 10.47 3.65 -12.33
N ALA A 44 11.01 2.61 -11.69
CA ALA A 44 11.76 1.58 -12.40
C ALA A 44 10.88 0.85 -13.42
N MET A 45 9.65 0.46 -13.05
CA MET A 45 8.68 -0.13 -13.98
C MET A 45 8.37 0.82 -15.14
N VAL A 46 8.09 2.09 -14.85
CA VAL A 46 7.82 3.11 -15.88
C VAL A 46 8.97 3.21 -16.88
N ILE A 47 10.20 3.36 -16.41
CA ILE A 47 11.39 3.48 -17.27
C ILE A 47 11.55 2.22 -18.13
N VAL A 48 11.45 1.03 -17.53
CA VAL A 48 11.58 -0.24 -18.25
C VAL A 48 10.51 -0.39 -19.33
N CYS A 49 9.24 -0.13 -19.01
CA CYS A 49 8.14 -0.25 -19.97
C CYS A 49 8.25 0.79 -21.10
N VAL A 50 8.61 2.03 -20.79
CA VAL A 50 8.87 3.06 -21.81
C VAL A 50 9.99 2.63 -22.75
N VAL A 51 11.11 2.15 -22.23
CA VAL A 51 12.25 1.68 -23.04
C VAL A 51 11.85 0.48 -23.91
N LEU A 52 11.16 -0.49 -23.32
CA LEU A 52 10.72 -1.69 -24.03
C LEU A 52 9.76 -1.35 -25.17
N THR A 53 8.78 -0.49 -24.92
CA THR A 53 7.78 -0.10 -25.92
C THR A 53 8.39 0.77 -27.02
N LEU A 54 9.29 1.70 -26.69
CA LEU A 54 9.91 2.57 -27.70
C LEU A 54 10.95 1.85 -28.59
N ILE A 55 11.64 0.82 -28.06
CA ILE A 55 12.70 0.11 -28.81
C ILE A 55 12.15 -1.15 -29.52
N PHE A 56 11.28 -1.90 -28.84
CA PHE A 56 10.82 -3.21 -29.31
C PHE A 56 9.31 -3.28 -29.58
N GLY A 57 8.57 -2.21 -29.31
CA GLY A 57 7.13 -2.15 -29.59
C GLY A 57 6.89 -2.13 -31.09
N THR A 58 5.94 -2.95 -31.53
CA THR A 58 5.50 -3.00 -32.94
C THR A 58 4.30 -2.09 -33.22
N LYS A 59 3.74 -1.47 -32.18
CA LYS A 59 2.51 -0.70 -32.24
C LYS A 59 2.79 0.75 -32.59
N ASP A 60 2.02 1.31 -33.52
CA ASP A 60 2.04 2.73 -33.81
C ASP A 60 1.31 3.52 -32.72
N LEU A 61 2.08 4.14 -31.82
CA LEU A 61 1.54 4.94 -30.73
C LEU A 61 0.78 6.17 -31.24
N ASP A 62 1.03 6.64 -32.46
CA ASP A 62 0.30 7.77 -33.02
C ASP A 62 -1.13 7.43 -33.46
N ASN A 63 -1.43 6.14 -33.58
CA ASN A 63 -2.73 5.59 -33.95
C ASN A 63 -3.30 4.66 -32.86
N SER A 64 -2.93 4.87 -31.60
CA SER A 64 -3.44 4.08 -30.47
C SER A 64 -4.90 4.43 -30.12
N VAL A 65 -5.65 3.46 -29.59
CA VAL A 65 -7.01 3.70 -29.05
C VAL A 65 -6.97 4.72 -27.91
N VAL A 66 -5.92 4.73 -27.09
CA VAL A 66 -5.74 5.73 -26.03
C VAL A 66 -5.68 7.14 -26.61
N LYS A 67 -4.88 7.37 -27.66
CA LYS A 67 -4.80 8.68 -28.31
C LYS A 67 -6.10 9.03 -29.02
N PHE A 68 -6.78 8.06 -29.61
CA PHE A 68 -8.10 8.26 -30.23
C PHE A 68 -9.18 8.68 -29.20
N VAL A 69 -9.23 8.01 -28.05
CA VAL A 69 -10.24 8.28 -27.00
C VAL A 69 -9.92 9.58 -26.25
N PHE A 70 -8.67 9.76 -25.81
CA PHE A 70 -8.28 10.85 -24.90
C PHE A 70 -7.66 12.06 -25.60
N GLY A 71 -7.32 11.95 -26.88
CA GLY A 71 -6.64 12.99 -27.66
C GLY A 71 -5.12 13.08 -27.42
N TYR A 72 -4.57 12.24 -26.55
CA TYR A 72 -3.13 12.15 -26.26
C TYR A 72 -2.78 10.79 -25.66
N ASN A 73 -1.50 10.42 -25.74
CA ASN A 73 -0.96 9.25 -25.06
C ASN A 73 -0.59 9.61 -23.62
N ASN A 74 -1.25 8.98 -22.66
CA ASN A 74 -0.84 9.01 -21.26
C ASN A 74 0.26 7.96 -20.99
N ILE A 75 0.80 7.91 -19.78
CA ILE A 75 1.89 6.99 -19.45
C ILE A 75 1.50 5.50 -19.54
N CYS A 76 0.21 5.16 -19.42
CA CYS A 76 -0.25 3.77 -19.46
C CYS A 76 -0.01 3.10 -20.80
N VAL A 77 -0.06 3.87 -21.89
CA VAL A 77 0.16 3.35 -23.25
C VAL A 77 1.49 2.59 -23.38
N TYR A 78 2.49 2.93 -22.56
CA TYR A 78 3.79 2.29 -22.60
C TYR A 78 3.83 0.90 -21.96
N TRP A 79 2.81 0.48 -21.23
CA TRP A 79 2.70 -0.90 -20.73
C TRP A 79 1.44 -1.63 -21.17
N ASP A 80 0.58 -0.98 -21.95
CA ASP A 80 -0.64 -1.60 -22.50
C ASP A 80 -0.32 -2.59 -23.62
N TYR A 81 0.84 -2.44 -24.30
CA TYR A 81 1.19 -3.26 -25.47
C TYR A 81 2.46 -4.12 -25.27
N PRO A 82 2.56 -5.26 -25.97
CA PRO A 82 3.78 -6.05 -26.04
C PRO A 82 5.00 -5.25 -26.53
N PRO A 83 6.21 -5.53 -25.99
CA PRO A 83 6.50 -6.56 -24.99
C PRO A 83 6.25 -6.13 -23.53
N SER A 84 6.00 -4.85 -23.29
CA SER A 84 5.84 -4.29 -21.93
C SER A 84 4.64 -4.86 -21.18
N ALA A 85 3.56 -5.18 -21.88
CA ALA A 85 2.37 -5.84 -21.31
C ALA A 85 2.68 -7.16 -20.59
N TYR A 86 3.75 -7.87 -20.97
CA TYR A 86 4.17 -9.11 -20.29
C TYR A 86 5.03 -8.87 -19.05
N ILE A 87 5.69 -7.72 -18.97
CA ILE A 87 6.66 -7.39 -17.93
C ILE A 87 6.03 -6.54 -16.83
N ALA A 88 5.13 -5.62 -17.18
CA ALA A 88 4.50 -4.71 -16.25
C ALA A 88 3.75 -5.42 -15.10
N PRO A 89 2.98 -6.50 -15.31
CA PRO A 89 2.31 -7.23 -14.21
C PRO A 89 3.27 -7.82 -13.18
N ILE A 90 4.47 -8.25 -13.60
CA ILE A 90 5.51 -8.79 -12.71
C ILE A 90 6.05 -7.67 -11.81
N PHE A 91 6.43 -6.54 -12.40
CA PHE A 91 6.85 -5.36 -11.65
C PHE A 91 5.75 -4.88 -10.71
N TYR A 92 4.52 -4.83 -11.21
CA TYR A 92 3.38 -4.37 -10.44
C TYR A 92 3.09 -5.26 -9.24
N SER A 93 3.23 -6.59 -9.37
CA SER A 93 3.10 -7.51 -8.24
C SER A 93 4.09 -7.20 -7.12
N PHE A 94 5.33 -6.81 -7.47
CA PHE A 94 6.34 -6.40 -6.50
C PHE A 94 6.03 -5.03 -5.88
N ILE A 95 5.66 -4.04 -6.70
CA ILE A 95 5.24 -2.70 -6.27
C ILE A 95 4.06 -2.79 -5.30
N MET A 96 3.04 -3.56 -5.67
CA MET A 96 1.85 -3.82 -4.88
C MET A 96 2.21 -4.44 -3.53
N SER A 97 3.09 -5.44 -3.50
CA SER A 97 3.55 -6.06 -2.25
C SER A 97 4.22 -5.07 -1.29
N ILE A 98 5.01 -4.13 -1.82
CA ILE A 98 5.65 -3.07 -1.04
C ILE A 98 4.60 -2.08 -0.51
N PHE A 99 3.68 -1.61 -1.35
CA PHE A 99 2.65 -0.68 -0.93
C PHE A 99 1.66 -1.32 0.06
N LEU A 100 1.30 -2.60 -0.08
CA LEU A 100 0.51 -3.32 0.92
C LEU A 100 1.22 -3.37 2.26
N SER A 101 2.52 -3.68 2.26
CA SER A 101 3.35 -3.63 3.48
C SER A 101 3.37 -2.23 4.09
N TRP A 102 3.45 -1.19 3.25
CA TRP A 102 3.35 0.21 3.69
C TRP A 102 2.01 0.52 4.35
N HIS A 103 0.88 0.11 3.73
CA HIS A 103 -0.46 0.33 4.28
C HIS A 103 -0.64 -0.38 5.63
N ILE A 104 -0.18 -1.63 5.75
CA ILE A 104 -0.22 -2.40 7.00
C ILE A 104 0.62 -1.68 8.08
N ALA A 105 1.85 -1.30 7.76
CA ALA A 105 2.71 -0.58 8.70
C ALA A 105 2.08 0.76 9.12
N PHE A 106 1.54 1.53 8.18
CA PHE A 106 0.84 2.78 8.49
C PHE A 106 -0.38 2.53 9.40
N TRP A 107 -1.17 1.49 9.13
CA TRP A 107 -2.31 1.12 9.96
C TRP A 107 -1.90 0.70 11.38
N LEU A 108 -0.82 -0.09 11.53
CA LEU A 108 -0.27 -0.46 12.84
C LEU A 108 0.17 0.78 13.63
N ARG A 109 0.79 1.76 12.97
CA ARG A 109 1.12 3.07 13.56
C ARG A 109 -0.14 3.78 14.08
N LEU A 110 -1.21 3.84 13.28
CA LEU A 110 -2.48 4.43 13.71
C LEU A 110 -3.09 3.68 14.90
N ARG A 111 -3.06 2.35 14.88
CA ARG A 111 -3.60 1.51 15.95
C ARG A 111 -2.88 1.74 17.27
N SER A 112 -1.55 1.82 17.24
CA SER A 112 -0.71 2.12 18.40
C SER A 112 -0.99 3.53 18.96
N GLN A 113 -1.14 4.53 18.10
CA GLN A 113 -1.52 5.87 18.54
C GLN A 113 -2.91 5.91 19.16
N ALA A 114 -3.88 5.19 18.59
CA ALA A 114 -5.23 5.10 19.14
C ALA A 114 -5.25 4.40 20.51
N SER A 115 -4.49 3.31 20.70
CA SER A 115 -4.40 2.63 21.99
C SER A 115 -3.77 3.48 23.08
N ASN A 116 -2.85 4.38 22.70
CA ASN A 116 -2.17 5.28 23.62
C ASN A 116 -2.93 6.61 23.82
N GLY A 117 -4.14 6.75 23.29
CA GLY A 117 -4.93 7.98 23.38
C GLY A 117 -4.40 9.16 22.55
N GLY A 118 -3.43 8.92 21.66
CA GLY A 118 -2.83 9.95 20.79
C GLY A 118 -3.73 10.37 19.63
N ILE A 119 -4.75 9.58 19.29
CA ILE A 119 -5.82 9.95 18.36
C ILE A 119 -7.18 9.52 18.89
N SER A 120 -8.22 10.26 18.52
CA SER A 120 -9.60 9.90 18.84
C SER A 120 -10.04 8.63 18.10
N LEU A 121 -10.99 7.89 18.68
CA LEU A 121 -11.53 6.68 18.06
C LEU A 121 -12.19 6.97 16.70
N TRP A 122 -12.86 8.11 16.57
CA TRP A 122 -13.46 8.54 15.31
C TRP A 122 -12.40 8.74 14.23
N LEU A 123 -11.31 9.46 14.55
CA LEU A 123 -10.23 9.71 13.60
C LEU A 123 -9.55 8.39 13.18
N PHE A 124 -9.35 7.48 14.14
CA PHE A 124 -8.83 6.14 13.85
C PHE A 124 -9.73 5.36 12.87
N ARG A 125 -11.05 5.39 13.07
CA ARG A 125 -12.02 4.73 12.17
C ARG A 125 -12.02 5.36 10.77
N LEU A 126 -12.02 6.69 10.68
CA LEU A 126 -11.94 7.40 9.40
C LEU A 126 -10.67 7.01 8.63
N LEU A 127 -9.51 7.15 9.27
CA LEU A 127 -8.23 6.83 8.62
C LEU A 127 -8.12 5.35 8.26
N THR A 128 -8.67 4.45 9.08
CA THR A 128 -8.74 3.01 8.74
C THR A 128 -9.59 2.79 7.49
N GLY A 129 -10.78 3.41 7.40
CA GLY A 129 -11.63 3.34 6.21
C GLY A 129 -10.92 3.83 4.96
N MET A 130 -10.20 4.95 5.04
CA MET A 130 -9.37 5.47 3.94
C MET A 130 -8.27 4.47 3.54
N LYS A 131 -7.58 3.82 4.49
CA LYS A 131 -6.56 2.81 4.17
C LYS A 131 -7.15 1.57 3.51
N VAL A 132 -8.33 1.11 3.93
CA VAL A 132 -9.03 -0.01 3.29
C VAL A 132 -9.41 0.36 1.85
N PHE A 133 -9.98 1.54 1.64
CA PHE A 133 -10.29 2.05 0.30
C PHE A 133 -9.03 2.11 -0.59
N GLU A 134 -7.94 2.69 -0.08
CA GLU A 134 -6.65 2.79 -0.80
C GLU A 134 -6.09 1.40 -1.20
N VAL A 135 -6.19 0.41 -0.31
CA VAL A 135 -5.78 -0.98 -0.61
C VAL A 135 -6.66 -1.60 -1.70
N ILE A 136 -7.98 -1.42 -1.63
CA ILE A 136 -8.90 -1.96 -2.64
C ILE A 136 -8.58 -1.39 -4.02
N VAL A 137 -8.46 -0.07 -4.14
CA VAL A 137 -8.18 0.55 -5.46
C VAL A 137 -6.78 0.23 -5.98
N LEU A 138 -5.80 0.03 -5.09
CA LEU A 138 -4.49 -0.51 -5.47
C LEU A 138 -4.65 -1.91 -6.05
N LEU A 139 -5.34 -2.83 -5.38
CA LEU A 139 -5.57 -4.18 -5.91
C LEU A 139 -6.31 -4.15 -7.26
N CYS A 140 -7.36 -3.33 -7.37
CA CYS A 140 -8.14 -3.21 -8.61
C CYS A 140 -7.31 -2.69 -9.77
N PHE A 141 -6.31 -1.82 -9.56
CA PHE A 141 -5.48 -1.29 -10.63
C PHE A 141 -4.70 -2.36 -11.41
N SER A 142 -4.51 -3.56 -10.83
CA SER A 142 -3.99 -4.71 -11.58
C SER A 142 -4.81 -5.05 -12.84
N LEU A 143 -6.12 -4.77 -12.85
CA LEU A 143 -6.98 -4.98 -14.01
C LEU A 143 -6.58 -4.12 -15.21
N THR A 144 -6.11 -2.89 -14.99
CA THR A 144 -5.58 -2.01 -16.06
C THR A 144 -4.40 -2.66 -16.77
N LEU A 145 -3.60 -3.46 -16.06
CA LEU A 145 -2.45 -4.18 -16.64
C LEU A 145 -2.83 -5.54 -17.25
N ALA A 146 -4.01 -6.07 -16.92
CA ALA A 146 -4.47 -7.38 -17.36
C ALA A 146 -5.32 -7.31 -18.63
N VAL A 147 -5.94 -6.16 -18.91
CA VAL A 147 -6.86 -5.96 -20.03
C VAL A 147 -6.25 -4.95 -21.00
N ASP A 148 -5.91 -5.42 -22.20
CA ASP A 148 -5.56 -4.56 -23.33
C ASP A 148 -6.83 -3.75 -23.72
N PRO A 149 -6.76 -2.40 -23.75
CA PRO A 149 -7.89 -1.58 -24.16
C PRO A 149 -8.21 -1.69 -25.66
N GLU A 150 -7.38 -2.37 -26.46
CA GLU A 150 -7.60 -2.57 -27.89
C GLU A 150 -8.15 -3.97 -28.24
N ASP A 151 -8.89 -4.01 -29.36
CA ASP A 151 -9.33 -5.26 -29.97
C ASP A 151 -8.28 -5.86 -30.90
N GLU A 152 -8.30 -7.19 -31.05
CA GLU A 152 -7.37 -7.94 -31.90
C GLU A 152 -7.40 -7.48 -33.36
N GLU A 153 -8.55 -6.96 -33.82
CA GLU A 153 -8.72 -6.46 -35.19
C GLU A 153 -8.21 -5.03 -35.38
N GLY A 154 -7.81 -4.31 -34.33
CA GLY A 154 -7.07 -3.04 -34.39
C GLY A 154 -7.69 -1.90 -35.20
N HIS A 155 -8.95 -2.00 -35.65
CA HIS A 155 -9.40 -1.18 -36.79
C HIS A 155 -10.62 -0.30 -36.58
N ASP A 156 -11.43 -0.49 -35.55
CA ASP A 156 -12.74 0.16 -35.56
C ASP A 156 -12.85 1.50 -34.82
N ASN A 157 -11.80 2.00 -34.15
CA ASN A 157 -11.84 3.31 -33.45
C ASN A 157 -13.13 3.48 -32.62
N LYS A 158 -13.59 2.39 -31.99
CA LYS A 158 -14.80 2.35 -31.18
C LYS A 158 -14.41 2.22 -29.72
N VAL A 159 -15.19 2.84 -28.84
CA VAL A 159 -15.04 2.63 -27.40
C VAL A 159 -15.72 1.31 -27.05
N ASP A 160 -14.93 0.25 -26.91
CA ASP A 160 -15.42 -1.06 -26.48
C ASP A 160 -15.49 -1.19 -24.94
N GLU A 161 -16.20 -2.22 -24.46
CA GLU A 161 -16.29 -2.62 -23.05
C GLU A 161 -14.91 -2.75 -22.39
N LYS A 162 -13.90 -3.22 -23.13
CA LYS A 162 -12.52 -3.32 -22.65
C LYS A 162 -11.94 -1.98 -22.20
N VAL A 163 -12.24 -0.88 -22.92
CA VAL A 163 -11.78 0.46 -22.52
C VAL A 163 -12.32 0.82 -21.15
N TYR A 164 -13.58 0.50 -20.85
CA TYR A 164 -14.16 0.76 -19.53
C TYR A 164 -13.48 -0.09 -18.45
N ILE A 165 -13.29 -1.39 -18.69
CA ILE A 165 -12.63 -2.31 -17.74
C ILE A 165 -11.18 -1.86 -17.47
N HIS A 166 -10.51 -1.32 -18.49
CA HIS A 166 -9.17 -0.79 -18.38
C HIS A 166 -9.10 0.54 -17.61
N VAL A 167 -10.02 1.48 -17.88
CA VAL A 167 -9.97 2.86 -17.38
C VAL A 167 -10.57 3.02 -15.98
N PHE A 168 -11.63 2.27 -15.62
CA PHE A 168 -12.26 2.40 -14.30
C PHE A 168 -11.31 2.11 -13.12
N PRO A 169 -10.48 1.05 -13.15
CA PRO A 169 -9.50 0.82 -12.11
C PRO A 169 -8.46 1.92 -12.02
N PHE A 170 -8.07 2.53 -13.14
CA PHE A 170 -7.19 3.70 -13.15
C PHE A 170 -7.85 4.93 -12.51
N ILE A 171 -9.14 5.20 -12.76
CA ILE A 171 -9.92 6.21 -12.04
C ILE A 171 -9.91 5.93 -10.53
N GLY A 172 -10.14 4.67 -10.14
CA GLY A 172 -10.06 4.22 -8.75
C GLY A 172 -8.69 4.52 -8.12
N LEU A 173 -7.60 4.22 -8.84
CA LEU A 173 -6.25 4.53 -8.39
C LEU A 173 -6.03 6.04 -8.18
N GLN A 174 -6.51 6.89 -9.10
CA GLN A 174 -6.39 8.35 -8.94
C GLN A 174 -7.06 8.84 -7.64
N LEU A 175 -8.25 8.34 -7.33
CA LEU A 175 -8.95 8.63 -6.08
C LEU A 175 -8.18 8.08 -4.87
N GLY A 176 -7.62 6.87 -4.98
CA GLY A 176 -6.75 6.26 -3.96
C GLY A 176 -5.53 7.10 -3.64
N LEU A 177 -4.87 7.66 -4.65
CA LEU A 177 -3.69 8.51 -4.47
C LEU A 177 -4.03 9.84 -3.80
N VAL A 178 -5.17 10.45 -4.14
CA VAL A 178 -5.68 11.65 -3.45
C VAL A 178 -6.04 11.30 -2.00
N SER A 179 -6.74 10.19 -1.77
CA SER A 179 -7.02 9.66 -0.42
C SER A 179 -5.73 9.48 0.37
N MET A 180 -4.69 8.91 -0.24
CA MET A 180 -3.39 8.69 0.40
C MET A 180 -2.70 10.00 0.81
N ALA A 181 -2.77 11.02 -0.05
CA ALA A 181 -2.27 12.36 0.25
C ALA A 181 -3.03 12.99 1.42
N ILE A 182 -4.37 12.98 1.36
CA ILE A 182 -5.24 13.55 2.39
C ILE A 182 -5.10 12.81 3.72
N SER A 183 -5.15 11.48 3.73
CA SER A 183 -5.04 10.67 4.95
C SER A 183 -3.69 10.85 5.63
N SER A 184 -2.60 10.92 4.86
CA SER A 184 -1.26 11.25 5.39
C SER A 184 -1.20 12.65 5.99
N THR A 185 -1.90 13.61 5.39
CA THR A 185 -1.96 15.01 5.84
C THR A 185 -2.79 15.16 7.11
N ILE A 186 -3.98 14.57 7.13
CA ILE A 186 -4.85 14.54 8.32
C ILE A 186 -4.10 13.89 9.49
N HIS A 187 -3.48 12.72 9.28
CA HIS A 187 -2.65 12.08 10.29
C HIS A 187 -1.54 13.01 10.79
N GLY A 188 -0.77 13.60 9.85
CA GLY A 188 0.34 14.48 10.16
C GLY A 188 -0.02 15.69 11.01
N VAL A 189 -1.16 16.32 10.72
CA VAL A 189 -1.69 17.49 11.42
C VAL A 189 -2.31 17.11 12.77
N GLN A 190 -3.20 16.12 12.78
CA GLN A 190 -4.00 15.79 13.97
C GLN A 190 -3.19 15.11 15.08
N THR A 191 -2.10 14.41 14.73
CA THR A 191 -1.23 13.76 15.72
C THR A 191 -0.08 14.64 16.21
N GLY A 192 0.05 15.86 15.68
CA GLY A 192 1.24 16.69 15.89
C GLY A 192 2.52 16.09 15.27
N TYR A 193 2.43 15.03 14.45
CA TYR A 193 3.59 14.37 13.86
C TYR A 193 4.48 15.32 13.07
N TRP A 194 3.89 16.28 12.34
CA TRP A 194 4.66 17.27 11.59
C TRP A 194 5.32 18.32 12.48
N GLU A 195 4.65 18.73 13.55
CA GLU A 195 5.21 19.67 14.53
C GLU A 195 6.38 19.03 15.29
N ASN A 196 6.27 17.75 15.65
CA ASN A 196 7.35 16.97 16.27
C ASN A 196 8.57 16.81 15.34
N MET A 197 8.36 16.87 14.02
CA MET A 197 9.45 16.93 13.04
C MET A 197 10.01 18.35 12.82
N GLY A 198 9.53 19.34 13.56
CA GLY A 198 9.94 20.74 13.45
C GLY A 198 9.43 21.44 12.19
N PHE A 199 8.34 20.96 11.57
CA PHE A 199 7.73 21.67 10.45
C PHE A 199 6.89 22.85 10.96
N GLY A 200 7.18 24.05 10.43
CA GLY A 200 6.43 25.25 10.76
C GLY A 200 5.03 25.28 10.11
N LYS A 201 4.18 26.19 10.58
CA LYS A 201 2.80 26.38 10.08
C LYS A 201 2.72 26.60 8.56
N TRP A 202 3.72 27.26 7.97
CA TRP A 202 3.81 27.47 6.52
C TRP A 202 3.95 26.17 5.73
N THR A 203 4.77 25.23 6.21
CA THR A 203 4.90 23.92 5.58
C THR A 203 3.60 23.14 5.65
N VAL A 204 2.93 23.16 6.81
CA VAL A 204 1.62 22.52 6.99
C VAL A 204 0.58 23.09 6.01
N ARG A 205 0.50 24.42 5.90
CA ARG A 205 -0.37 25.09 4.93
C ARG A 205 -0.03 24.70 3.49
N GLY A 206 1.26 24.64 3.15
CA GLY A 206 1.72 24.21 1.83
C GLY A 206 1.26 22.79 1.46
N VAL A 207 1.32 21.84 2.41
CA VAL A 207 0.84 20.48 2.17
C VAL A 207 -0.69 20.41 2.05
N ILE A 208 -1.42 21.24 2.79
CA ILE A 208 -2.89 21.35 2.62
C ILE A 208 -3.23 21.89 1.22
N VAL A 209 -2.55 22.96 0.78
CA VAL A 209 -2.71 23.52 -0.57
C VAL A 209 -2.39 22.46 -1.63
N TYR A 210 -1.31 21.70 -1.44
CA TYR A 210 -0.97 20.56 -2.30
C TYR A 210 -2.12 19.54 -2.39
N CYS A 211 -2.72 19.15 -1.26
CA CYS A 211 -3.85 18.21 -1.26
C CYS A 211 -5.08 18.76 -2.02
N VAL A 212 -5.39 20.06 -1.86
CA VAL A 212 -6.50 20.71 -2.56
C VAL A 212 -6.23 20.75 -4.07
N ILE A 213 -5.05 21.18 -4.50
CA ILE A 213 -4.68 21.21 -5.91
C ILE A 213 -4.72 19.80 -6.51
N PHE A 214 -4.20 18.80 -5.78
CA PHE A 214 -4.22 17.42 -6.26
C PHE A 214 -5.65 16.88 -6.42
N ALA A 215 -6.54 17.19 -5.48
CA ALA A 215 -7.95 16.83 -5.57
C ALA A 215 -8.64 17.53 -6.74
N LEU A 216 -8.32 18.80 -7.03
CA LEU A 216 -8.85 19.52 -8.19
C LEU A 216 -8.35 18.94 -9.52
N ILE A 217 -7.08 18.56 -9.60
CA ILE A 217 -6.50 17.88 -10.77
C ILE A 217 -7.28 16.59 -11.06
N VAL A 218 -7.49 15.73 -10.06
CA VAL A 218 -8.25 14.48 -10.23
C VAL A 218 -9.73 14.77 -10.49
N GLY A 219 -10.30 15.78 -9.83
CA GLY A 219 -11.67 16.26 -10.04
C GLY A 219 -11.94 16.76 -11.45
N TYR A 220 -10.93 17.26 -12.16
CA TYR A 220 -11.00 17.55 -13.59
C TYR A 220 -10.82 16.30 -14.45
N LYS A 221 -9.81 15.46 -14.14
CA LYS A 221 -9.47 14.28 -14.95
C LYS A 221 -10.60 13.27 -15.01
N ILE A 222 -11.32 13.02 -13.92
CA ILE A 222 -12.35 11.97 -13.87
C ILE A 222 -13.53 12.32 -14.80
N PRO A 223 -14.20 13.48 -14.69
CA PRO A 223 -15.29 13.84 -15.61
C PRO A 223 -14.83 13.89 -17.06
N THR A 224 -13.60 14.37 -17.31
CA THR A 224 -13.03 14.43 -18.67
C THR A 224 -12.79 13.03 -19.24
N SER A 225 -12.23 12.11 -18.46
CA SER A 225 -12.02 10.72 -18.89
C SER A 225 -13.35 10.00 -19.13
N ILE A 226 -14.35 10.22 -18.28
CA ILE A 226 -15.69 9.66 -18.46
C ILE A 226 -16.36 10.23 -19.70
N ASN A 227 -16.30 11.56 -19.92
CA ASN A 227 -16.84 12.16 -21.14
C ASN A 227 -16.17 11.60 -22.40
N TYR A 228 -14.85 11.39 -22.37
CA TYR A 228 -14.15 10.75 -23.48
C TYR A 228 -14.59 9.30 -23.70
N MET A 229 -14.75 8.48 -22.66
CA MET A 229 -15.31 7.13 -22.82
C MET A 229 -16.76 7.17 -23.38
N LEU A 230 -17.56 8.15 -22.97
CA LEU A 230 -18.92 8.36 -23.46
C LEU A 230 -18.99 9.09 -24.81
N GLU A 231 -17.93 9.03 -25.62
CA GLU A 231 -17.91 9.60 -26.97
C GLU A 231 -18.20 11.12 -27.05
N GLY A 232 -17.92 11.87 -25.97
CA GLY A 232 -18.12 13.32 -25.93
C GLY A 232 -19.55 13.77 -25.63
N ARG A 233 -20.40 12.91 -25.06
CA ARG A 233 -21.81 13.22 -24.78
C ARG A 233 -22.07 14.40 -23.82
N TRP A 234 -21.13 14.78 -22.95
CA TRP A 234 -21.28 15.91 -22.02
C TRP A 234 -20.67 17.21 -22.56
N PHE A 235 -19.56 17.11 -23.29
CA PHE A 235 -18.90 18.25 -23.94
C PHE A 235 -18.06 17.80 -25.13
N GLU A 236 -17.99 18.67 -26.14
CA GLU A 236 -17.28 18.42 -27.39
C GLU A 236 -15.77 18.21 -27.19
N ARG A 237 -15.21 17.27 -27.96
CA ARG A 237 -13.78 17.00 -28.00
C ARG A 237 -13.10 18.04 -28.90
N THR A 238 -12.59 19.11 -28.30
CA THR A 238 -11.81 20.12 -29.02
C THR A 238 -10.31 19.86 -28.87
N GLU A 239 -9.50 20.31 -29.84
CA GLU A 239 -8.04 20.22 -29.74
C GLU A 239 -7.50 20.96 -28.51
N ALA A 240 -8.08 22.12 -28.18
CA ALA A 240 -7.74 22.88 -26.99
C ALA A 240 -7.96 22.07 -25.70
N LEU A 241 -9.06 21.33 -25.61
CA LEU A 241 -9.36 20.46 -24.48
C LEU A 241 -8.38 19.26 -24.41
N GLY A 242 -7.99 18.70 -25.56
CA GLY A 242 -6.96 17.65 -25.63
C GLY A 242 -5.61 18.14 -25.09
N ARG A 243 -5.14 19.32 -25.52
CA ARG A 243 -3.90 19.93 -25.02
C ARG A 243 -3.97 20.24 -23.51
N LEU A 244 -5.11 20.76 -23.03
CA LEU A 244 -5.33 20.98 -21.60
C LEU A 244 -5.29 19.66 -20.82
N SER A 245 -5.96 18.63 -21.33
CA SER A 245 -6.01 17.29 -20.71
C SER A 245 -4.62 16.70 -20.58
N HIS A 246 -3.78 16.84 -21.61
CA HIS A 246 -2.39 16.42 -21.56
C HIS A 246 -1.58 17.19 -20.50
N GLY A 247 -1.71 18.52 -20.45
CA GLY A 247 -1.06 19.34 -19.41
C GLY A 247 -1.48 18.95 -17.98
N VAL A 248 -2.77 18.68 -17.78
CA VAL A 248 -3.28 18.22 -16.47
C VAL A 248 -2.81 16.80 -16.15
N ASP A 249 -2.63 15.92 -17.15
CA ASP A 249 -2.04 14.60 -16.94
C ASP A 249 -0.57 14.67 -16.47
N VAL A 250 0.22 15.55 -17.07
CA VAL A 250 1.59 15.81 -16.61
C VAL A 250 1.61 16.31 -15.17
N LEU A 251 0.74 17.27 -14.83
CA LEU A 251 0.59 17.74 -13.45
C LEU A 251 0.15 16.62 -12.51
N PHE A 252 -0.78 15.77 -12.94
CA PHE A 252 -1.19 14.60 -12.18
C PHE A 252 0.00 13.70 -11.89
N LEU A 253 0.84 13.36 -12.87
CA LEU A 253 2.01 12.50 -12.67
C LEU A 253 3.03 13.13 -11.70
N LEU A 254 3.24 14.45 -11.79
CA LEU A 254 4.10 15.18 -10.85
C LEU A 254 3.59 15.08 -9.40
N PHE A 255 2.29 15.27 -9.19
CA PHE A 255 1.68 15.19 -7.85
C PHE A 255 1.53 13.74 -7.36
N ALA A 256 1.20 12.81 -8.24
CA ALA A 256 0.97 11.41 -7.90
C ALA A 256 2.26 10.65 -7.61
N GLY A 257 3.30 10.86 -8.43
CA GLY A 257 4.52 10.05 -8.44
C GLY A 257 5.77 10.78 -7.97
N VAL A 258 5.96 12.05 -8.35
CA VAL A 258 7.23 12.77 -8.08
C VAL A 258 7.22 13.44 -6.71
N ALA A 259 6.25 14.31 -6.44
CA ALA A 259 6.15 15.07 -5.19
C ALA A 259 6.17 14.18 -3.92
N PRO A 260 5.37 13.09 -3.81
CA PRO A 260 5.40 12.25 -2.63
C PRO A 260 6.71 11.46 -2.50
N MET A 261 7.37 11.10 -3.61
CA MET A 261 8.70 10.49 -3.58
C MET A 261 9.73 11.47 -3.02
N LEU A 262 9.80 12.68 -3.57
CA LEU A 262 10.72 13.74 -3.10
C LEU A 262 10.48 14.09 -1.63
N LYS A 263 9.21 14.22 -1.21
CA LYS A 263 8.83 14.40 0.19
C LYS A 263 9.40 13.28 1.06
N THR A 264 9.25 12.03 0.64
CA THR A 264 9.69 10.87 1.42
C THR A 264 11.22 10.80 1.50
N MET A 265 11.92 11.10 0.40
CA MET A 265 13.38 11.23 0.39
C MET A 265 13.86 12.32 1.35
N TYR A 266 13.23 13.50 1.31
CA TYR A 266 13.53 14.61 2.22
C TYR A 266 13.37 14.19 3.69
N LEU A 267 12.27 13.53 4.03
CA LEU A 267 12.00 13.04 5.40
C LEU A 267 13.06 12.03 5.85
N LEU A 268 13.41 11.07 4.99
CA LEU A 268 14.39 10.05 5.31
C LEU A 268 15.82 10.61 5.45
N TYR A 269 16.16 11.64 4.67
CA TYR A 269 17.50 12.24 4.70
C TYR A 269 17.66 13.26 5.82
N TYR A 270 16.74 14.21 5.95
CA TYR A 270 16.88 15.35 6.88
C TYR A 270 16.15 15.16 8.21
N LYS A 271 15.17 14.24 8.29
CA LYS A 271 14.32 14.04 9.48
C LYS A 271 14.40 12.62 10.06
N ARG A 272 15.40 11.83 9.65
CA ARG A 272 15.55 10.41 10.02
C ARG A 272 15.34 10.11 11.51
N ASN A 273 15.96 10.89 12.39
CA ASN A 273 15.94 10.68 13.84
C ASN A 273 14.60 11.07 14.50
N GLN A 274 13.71 11.73 13.76
CA GLN A 274 12.40 12.17 14.21
C GLN A 274 11.27 11.31 13.62
N LEU A 275 11.59 10.37 12.73
CA LEU A 275 10.61 9.48 12.13
C LEU A 275 10.11 8.48 13.15
N SER A 276 8.80 8.26 13.14
CA SER A 276 8.18 7.24 13.99
C SER A 276 8.49 5.85 13.45
N VAL A 277 9.10 5.02 14.30
CA VAL A 277 9.41 3.62 13.99
C VAL A 277 8.42 2.69 14.66
N ILE A 278 8.08 1.61 13.98
CA ILE A 278 7.28 0.52 14.53
C ILE A 278 8.26 -0.54 15.00
N VAL A 279 8.21 -0.86 16.28
CA VAL A 279 9.06 -1.87 16.90
C VAL A 279 8.19 -3.09 17.16
N ILE A 280 8.46 -4.18 16.42
CA ILE A 280 7.80 -5.46 16.62
C ILE A 280 8.73 -6.32 17.48
N ASP A 281 8.38 -6.46 18.75
CA ASP A 281 9.07 -7.36 19.67
C ASP A 281 8.49 -8.78 19.54
N LEU A 282 9.18 -9.61 18.78
CA LEU A 282 8.80 -11.00 18.55
C LEU A 282 8.80 -11.83 19.84
N ALA A 283 9.65 -11.48 20.83
CA ALA A 283 9.69 -12.21 22.09
C ALA A 283 8.43 -11.95 22.91
N THR A 284 7.97 -10.70 22.95
CA THR A 284 6.70 -10.33 23.60
C THR A 284 5.51 -10.97 22.88
N VAL A 285 5.46 -10.88 21.54
CA VAL A 285 4.40 -11.53 20.74
C VAL A 285 4.36 -13.04 20.98
N SER A 286 5.52 -13.70 21.02
CA SER A 286 5.61 -15.14 21.27
C SER A 286 5.14 -15.52 22.68
N LYS A 287 5.46 -14.72 23.71
CA LYS A 287 5.00 -14.97 25.08
C LYS A 287 3.49 -14.82 25.20
N GLU A 288 2.93 -13.72 24.69
CA GLU A 288 1.49 -13.48 24.70
C GLU A 288 0.72 -14.57 23.94
N ALA A 289 1.22 -14.98 22.77
CA ALA A 289 0.63 -16.08 22.01
C ALA A 289 0.65 -17.40 22.80
N THR A 290 1.76 -17.69 23.48
CA THR A 290 1.90 -18.90 24.32
C THR A 290 0.95 -18.86 25.51
N GLU A 291 0.82 -17.72 26.19
CA GLU A 291 -0.10 -17.54 27.31
C GLU A 291 -1.55 -17.65 26.87
N ARG A 292 -1.92 -17.03 25.74
CA ARG A 292 -3.27 -17.14 25.18
C ARG A 292 -3.59 -18.60 24.83
N TYR A 293 -2.67 -19.32 24.18
CA TYR A 293 -2.83 -20.74 23.88
C TYR A 293 -3.03 -21.59 25.14
N ARG A 294 -2.22 -21.35 26.19
CA ARG A 294 -2.38 -22.04 27.49
C ARG A 294 -3.73 -21.76 28.14
N LYS A 295 -4.22 -20.51 28.10
CA LYS A 295 -5.54 -20.14 28.63
C LYS A 295 -6.68 -20.83 27.87
N THR A 296 -6.61 -20.85 26.54
CA THR A 296 -7.62 -21.53 25.70
C THR A 296 -7.62 -23.04 25.97
N ASN A 297 -6.46 -23.69 26.00
CA ASN A 297 -6.40 -25.13 26.30
C ASN A 297 -6.89 -25.48 27.71
N ARG A 298 -6.60 -24.64 28.71
CA ARG A 298 -7.12 -24.85 30.07
C ARG A 298 -8.64 -24.75 30.07
N ALA A 299 -9.22 -23.73 29.45
CA ALA A 299 -10.68 -23.58 29.36
C ALA A 299 -11.34 -24.76 28.62
N THR A 300 -10.73 -25.25 27.53
CA THR A 300 -11.22 -26.43 26.81
C THR A 300 -11.15 -27.69 27.67
N ASN A 301 -10.03 -27.92 28.37
CA ASN A 301 -9.90 -29.06 29.27
C ASN A 301 -10.87 -28.99 30.45
N ASP A 302 -11.11 -27.80 31.00
CA ASP A 302 -12.08 -27.60 32.08
C ASP A 302 -13.52 -27.89 31.57
N SER A 303 -13.86 -27.49 30.33
CA SER A 303 -15.17 -27.81 29.73
C SER A 303 -15.35 -29.30 29.43
N LEU A 304 -14.30 -29.98 28.96
CA LEU A 304 -14.33 -31.43 28.69
C LEU A 304 -14.33 -32.24 29.99
N GLY A 305 -13.64 -31.74 31.02
CA GLY A 305 -13.68 -32.30 32.37
C GLY A 305 -15.08 -32.20 32.96
N ALA A 306 -15.73 -31.04 32.85
CA ALA A 306 -17.10 -30.83 33.31
C ALA A 306 -18.12 -31.74 32.60
N GLN A 307 -18.02 -31.87 31.27
CA GLN A 307 -18.86 -32.80 30.50
C GLN A 307 -18.57 -34.27 30.83
N GLY A 308 -17.31 -34.62 31.11
CA GLY A 308 -16.92 -35.96 31.55
C GLY A 308 -17.46 -36.31 32.94
N THR A 309 -17.58 -35.34 33.85
CA THR A 309 -18.25 -35.51 35.14
C THR A 309 -19.77 -35.61 34.99
N GLU A 310 -20.42 -34.79 34.15
CA GLU A 310 -21.86 -34.95 33.89
C GLU A 310 -22.19 -36.30 33.24
N LEU A 311 -21.36 -36.80 32.32
CA LEU A 311 -21.56 -38.12 31.72
C LEU A 311 -21.37 -39.25 32.74
N ARG A 312 -20.42 -39.12 33.68
CA ARG A 312 -20.22 -40.09 34.78
C ARG A 312 -21.37 -40.06 35.77
N ASP A 313 -21.84 -38.88 36.15
CA ASP A 313 -22.97 -38.73 37.08
C ASP A 313 -24.28 -39.22 36.45
N THR A 314 -24.43 -39.11 35.13
CA THR A 314 -25.59 -39.67 34.40
C THR A 314 -25.52 -41.20 34.30
N ILE A 315 -24.32 -41.78 34.17
CA ILE A 315 -24.12 -43.24 34.11
C ILE A 315 -24.20 -43.89 35.50
N ASP A 316 -23.79 -43.19 36.57
CA ASP A 316 -23.85 -43.70 37.94
C ASP A 316 -25.27 -43.64 38.57
N ILE A 317 -26.23 -42.95 37.93
CA ILE A 317 -27.64 -42.92 38.36
C ILE A 317 -28.44 -44.14 37.84
N GLU A 318 -27.97 -44.86 36.82
CA GLU A 318 -28.65 -46.07 36.30
C GLU A 318 -28.23 -47.39 36.98
N LEU A 319 -27.29 -47.38 37.94
CA LEU A 319 -26.73 -48.61 38.54
C LEU A 319 -27.02 -48.83 40.05
N LYS A 320 -28.02 -48.14 40.63
CA LYS A 320 -28.56 -48.50 41.95
C LYS A 320 -29.89 -49.25 41.82
N ALA A 321 -29.73 -50.57 41.73
CA ALA A 321 -30.59 -51.76 41.93
C ALA A 321 -32.00 -51.61 42.53
N PRO A 322 -32.91 -52.62 42.41
CA PRO A 322 -32.86 -53.91 41.70
C PRO A 322 -33.79 -54.02 40.47
#